data_AF-K1Z4P3-F1
#
_entry.id   AF-K1Z4P3-F1
#
_cell.length_a   1.000
_cell.length_b   1.000
_cell.length_c   1.000
_cell.angle_alpha   90.00
_cell.angle_beta   90.00
_cell.angle_gamma   90.00
#
_symmetry.space_group_name_H-M   'P 1'
#
loop_
_entity.id
_entity.type
_entity.pdbx_description
1 polymer ?
#
loop_
_entity_poly.entity_id
_entity_poly.type
_entity_poly.pdbx_seq_one_letter_code
_entity_poly.pdbx_strand_id
1 'polypeptide(L)' 'MGVIKWRESYNTGVPQFDQEHHKIIELIDCMYSAIRDKSGKEVAEKACTDLLAYTGYHLSVVDRAGDSNEF' A
#
# COMPACT_ATOMS: atom_id res chain seq x y z
N MET A 1 -4.42 -0.20 -16.20
CA MET A 1 -5.61 0.43 -15.60
C MET A 1 -5.64 -0.03 -14.16
N GLY A 2 -5.36 0.86 -13.21
CA GLY A 2 -5.33 0.50 -11.79
C GLY A 2 -6.71 0.14 -11.25
N VAL A 3 -6.76 -0.81 -10.33
CA VAL A 3 -7.98 -1.23 -9.63
C VAL A 3 -8.50 -0.10 -8.76
N ILE A 4 -7.58 0.58 -8.07
CA ILE A 4 -7.88 1.72 -7.23
C ILE A 4 -7.36 2.97 -7.91
N LYS A 5 -8.26 3.92 -8.17
CA LYS A 5 -7.88 5.26 -8.62
C LYS A 5 -7.71 6.16 -7.39
N TRP A 6 -6.55 6.79 -7.26
CA TRP A 6 -6.32 7.77 -6.19
C TRP A 6 -7.35 8.91 -6.28
N ARG A 7 -7.76 9.40 -5.11
CA ARG A 7 -8.62 10.57 -4.95
C ARG A 7 -8.01 11.46 -3.89
N GLU A 8 -8.12 12.77 -4.06
CA GLU A 8 -7.61 13.75 -3.08
C GLU A 8 -8.22 13.56 -1.69
N SER A 9 -9.43 12.97 -1.59
CA SER A 9 -10.05 12.61 -0.32
C SER A 9 -9.28 11.56 0.50
N TYR A 10 -8.27 10.92 -0.07
CA TYR A 10 -7.39 9.98 0.63
C TYR A 10 -6.16 10.65 1.23
N ASN A 11 -5.91 11.92 0.90
CA ASN A 11 -4.82 12.68 1.48
C ASN A 11 -5.09 12.91 2.97
N THR A 12 -4.10 12.58 3.78
CA THR A 12 -4.10 12.78 5.23
C THR A 12 -3.59 14.16 5.62
N GLY A 13 -3.00 14.90 4.67
CA GLY A 13 -2.32 16.17 4.91
C GLY A 13 -0.88 16.00 5.39
N VAL A 14 -0.44 14.75 5.61
CA VAL A 14 0.95 14.40 5.94
C VAL A 14 1.60 13.82 4.68
N PRO A 15 2.52 14.56 4.02
CA PRO A 15 3.08 14.16 2.72
C PRO A 15 3.73 12.77 2.74
N GLN A 16 4.34 12.39 3.86
CA GLN A 16 4.93 11.06 4.02
C GLN A 16 3.88 9.96 3.93
N PHE A 17 2.76 10.09 4.64
CA PHE A 17 1.70 9.07 4.65
C PHE A 17 0.97 9.00 3.33
N ASP A 18 0.79 10.12 2.66
CA ASP A 18 0.19 10.15 1.33
C ASP A 18 1.07 9.40 0.33
N GLN A 19 2.40 9.56 0.39
CA GLN A 19 3.34 8.78 -0.42
C GLN A 19 3.30 7.28 -0.10
N GLU A 20 3.22 6.90 1.18
CA GLU A 20 3.11 5.50 1.59
C GLU A 20 1.78 4.88 1.15
N HIS A 21 0.66 5.60 1.24
CA HIS A 21 -0.63 5.17 0.72
C HIS A 21 -0.63 4.97 -0.80
N HIS A 22 0.02 5.88 -1.55
CA HIS A 22 0.23 5.69 -2.99
C HIS A 22 0.99 4.39 -3.26
N LYS A 23 2.01 4.08 -2.47
CA LYS A 23 2.79 2.85 -2.62
C LYS A 23 1.96 1.59 -2.33
N ILE A 24 1.08 1.64 -1.33
CA ILE A 24 0.13 0.54 -1.06
C ILE A 24 -0.78 0.29 -2.27
N ILE A 25 -1.27 1.36 -2.92
CA ILE A 25 -2.13 1.21 -4.10
C ILE A 25 -1.37 0.62 -5.29
N GLU A 26 -0.10 1.00 -5.50
CA GLU A 26 0.74 0.34 -6.51
C GLU A 26 0.88 -1.16 -6.25
N LEU A 27 1.07 -1.56 -4.98
CA LEU A 27 1.18 -2.97 -4.60
C LEU A 27 -0.13 -3.73 -4.82
N ILE A 28 -1.28 -3.10 -4.57
CA ILE A 28 -2.60 -3.65 -4.87
C ILE A 28 -2.77 -3.87 -6.38
N ASP A 29 -2.34 -2.91 -7.20
CA ASP A 29 -2.38 -3.03 -8.66
C ASP A 29 -1.47 -4.15 -9.18
N CYS A 30 -0.28 -4.29 -8.60
CA CYS A 30 0.63 -5.40 -8.89
C CYS A 30 0.02 -6.75 -8.52
N MET A 31 -0.55 -6.89 -7.32
CA MET A 31 -1.24 -8.10 -6.87
C MET A 31 -2.41 -8.45 -7.80
N TYR A 32 -3.26 -7.47 -8.11
CA TYR A 32 -4.39 -7.67 -8.99
C TYR A 32 -3.96 -8.13 -10.39
N SER A 33 -2.92 -7.50 -10.95
CA SER A 33 -2.41 -7.89 -12.27
C SER A 33 -1.83 -9.29 -12.25
N ALA A 34 -1.06 -9.66 -11.22
CA ALA A 34 -0.51 -11.01 -11.05
C ALA A 34 -1.60 -12.09 -10.99
N ILE A 35 -2.71 -11.81 -10.30
CA ILE A 35 -3.86 -12.72 -10.19
C ILE A 35 -4.63 -12.76 -11.51
N ARG A 36 -4.94 -11.60 -12.11
CA ARG A 36 -5.75 -11.49 -13.33
C ARG A 36 -5.06 -12.13 -14.52
N ASP A 37 -3.76 -11.89 -14.66
CA ASP A 37 -2.97 -12.33 -15.81
C ASP A 37 -2.45 -13.77 -15.62
N LYS A 38 -2.88 -14.45 -14.54
CA LYS A 38 -2.49 -15.82 -14.18
C LYS A 38 -0.97 -16.02 -14.19
N SER A 39 -0.23 -15.05 -13.64
CA SER A 39 1.24 -14.97 -13.69
C SER A 39 1.98 -16.07 -12.92
N GLY A 40 1.27 -17.09 -12.43
CA GLY A 40 1.80 -18.16 -11.61
C GLY A 40 1.62 -17.91 -10.12
N LYS A 41 1.52 -19.01 -9.36
CA LYS A 41 1.27 -19.00 -7.91
C LYS A 41 2.35 -18.20 -7.15
N GLU A 42 3.61 -18.39 -7.50
CA GLU A 42 4.75 -17.73 -6.83
C GLU A 42 4.71 -16.20 -6.98
N VAL A 43 4.35 -15.70 -8.16
CA VAL A 43 4.28 -14.25 -8.43
C VAL A 43 3.12 -13.62 -7.65
N ALA A 44 1.97 -14.29 -7.61
CA ALA A 44 0.83 -13.83 -6.83
C ALA A 44 1.12 -13.88 -5.31
N GLU A 45 1.74 -14.95 -4.82
CA GLU A 45 2.16 -15.08 -3.41
C GLU A 45 3.16 -14.00 -3.01
N LYS A 46 4.14 -13.70 -3.87
CA LYS A 46 5.09 -12.62 -3.65
C LYS A 46 4.39 -11.27 -3.58
N ALA A 47 3.50 -10.96 -4.53
CA ALA A 47 2.76 -9.70 -4.54
C ALA A 47 1.88 -9.53 -3.28
N CYS A 48 1.21 -10.59 -2.82
CA CYS A 48 0.45 -10.58 -1.58
C CYS A 48 1.35 -10.38 -0.35
N THR A 49 2.51 -11.04 -0.32
CA THR A 49 3.48 -10.94 0.78
C THR A 49 4.05 -9.53 0.88
N ASP A 50 4.43 -8.94 -0.26
CA ASP A 50 4.94 -7.56 -0.33
C ASP A 50 3.87 -6.55 0.13
N LEU A 51 2.61 -6.75 -0.27
CA LEU A 51 1.50 -5.91 0.17
C LEU A 51 1.27 -6.00 1.69
N LEU A 52 1.25 -7.21 2.24
CA LEU A 52 1.09 -7.44 3.68
C LEU A 52 2.23 -6.82 4.48
N ALA A 53 3.48 -7.05 4.06
CA ALA A 53 4.66 -6.51 4.72
C ALA A 53 4.66 -4.98 4.73
N TYR A 54 4.36 -4.36 3.59
CA TYR A 54 4.38 -2.90 3.47
C TYR A 54 3.22 -2.24 4.23
N THR A 55 2.02 -2.83 4.22
CA THR A 55 0.89 -2.34 5.02
C THR A 55 1.20 -2.42 6.52
N GLY A 56 1.83 -3.53 6.97
CA GLY A 56 2.27 -3.66 8.36
C GLY A 56 3.33 -2.61 8.76
N TYR A 57 4.29 -2.34 7.87
CA TYR A 57 5.25 -1.27 8.06
C TYR A 57 4.57 0.10 8.19
N HIS A 58 3.73 0.48 7.23
CA HIS A 58 3.02 1.76 7.23
C HIS A 58 2.24 1.98 8.53
N LEU A 59 1.46 0.99 8.97
CA LEU A 59 0.71 1.06 10.23
C LEU A 59 1.64 1.23 11.45
N SER A 60 2.79 0.56 11.46
CA SER A 60 3.77 0.72 12.55
C SER A 60 4.43 2.11 12.58
N VAL A 61 4.56 2.75 11.42
CA VAL A 61 5.07 4.13 11.32
C VAL A 61 4.02 5.10 11.83
N VAL A 62 2.76 4.93 11.43
CA VAL A 62 1.62 5.74 11.90
C VAL A 62 1.47 5.65 13.41
N ASP A 63 1.50 4.44 13.98
CA ASP A 63 1.40 4.21 15.43
C ASP A 63 2.51 4.92 16.21
N ARG A 64 3.77 4.77 15.75
CA ARG A 64 4.92 5.46 16.36
C ARG A 64 4.80 6.98 16.30
N ALA A 65 4.31 7.51 15.18
CA ALA A 65 4.16 8.95 14.99
C ALA A 65 3.02 9.51 15.86
N GLY A 66 1.96 8.72 16.09
CA GLY A 66 0.85 9.06 16.98
C GLY A 66 1.28 9.11 18.44
N ASP A 67 2.13 8.17 18.86
CA ASP A 67 2.71 8.14 20.20
C ASP A 67 3.70 9.29 20.46
N SER A 68 4.35 9.82 19.42
CA SER A 68 5.30 10.93 19.54
C SER A 68 4.68 12.33 19.54
N ASN A 69 3.34 12.47 19.43
CA ASN A 69 2.66 13.78 19.34
C ASN A 69 3.27 14.70 18.25
N GLU A 70 3.59 14.15 17.08
CA GLU A 70 4.16 14.90 15.94
C GLU A 70 3.16 15.11 14.78
N PHE A 71 1.89 15.39 15.12
CA PHE A 71 0.85 15.80 14.16
C PHE A 71 0.19 17.11 14.53
#